data_AF-A0AAU9QQP8-F1
#
_entry.id   AF-A0AAU9QQP8-F1
#
_cell.length_a   1.000
_cell.length_b   1.000
_cell.length_c   1.000
_cell.angle_alpha   90.00
_cell.angle_beta   90.00
_cell.angle_gamma   90.00
#
_symmetry.space_group_name_H-M   'P 1'
#
loop_
_entity.id
_entity.type
_entity.pdbx_description
1 polymer ?
#
loop_
_entity_poly.entity_id
_entity_poly.type
_entity_poly.pdbx_seq_one_letter_code
_entity_poly.pdbx_strand_id
1 'polypeptide(L)'
;MKNSPKSMHETYPVGMLCVVERPCVGNEANSFALVYENYLLGGQHHGVSLIFPNGNYDGFSEECCESLSVTPVKMLANYSQYDFKNAGQLNHDFNRGLFDNAFDKTGKVHTDHKNRY
;
A
#
# COMPACT_ATOMS: atom_id res chain seq x y z
N MET A 1 -30.09 6.48 4.00
CA MET A 1 -29.43 5.21 3.60
C MET A 1 -28.22 5.06 4.49
N LYS A 2 -28.16 4.02 5.34
CA LYS A 2 -26.98 3.78 6.18
C LYS A 2 -25.86 3.31 5.24
N ASN A 3 -24.78 4.08 5.16
CA ASN A 3 -23.58 3.67 4.44
C ASN A 3 -23.10 2.37 5.09
N SER A 4 -23.20 1.25 4.40
CA SER A 4 -22.54 0.02 4.83
C SER A 4 -21.05 0.31 5.00
N PRO A 5 -20.39 -0.19 6.04
CA PRO A 5 -18.95 -0.02 6.18
C PRO A 5 -18.28 -0.59 4.92
N LYS A 6 -17.38 0.20 4.31
CA LYS A 6 -16.55 -0.28 3.20
C LYS A 6 -15.76 -1.48 3.70
N SER A 7 -15.71 -2.54 2.90
CA SER A 7 -14.85 -3.68 3.18
C SER A 7 -13.38 -3.26 3.22
N MET A 8 -12.54 -4.04 3.90
CA MET A 8 -11.10 -3.76 3.97
C MET A 8 -10.47 -3.55 2.59
N HIS A 9 -10.80 -4.39 1.60
CA HIS A 9 -10.23 -4.29 0.25
C HIS A 9 -10.74 -3.08 -0.54
N GLU A 10 -11.93 -2.55 -0.22
CA GLU A 10 -12.40 -1.27 -0.77
C GLU A 10 -11.71 -0.06 -0.14
N THR A 11 -11.24 -0.21 1.10
CA THR A 11 -10.52 0.83 1.84
C THR A 11 -9.03 0.84 1.48
N TYR A 12 -8.47 -0.34 1.26
CA TYR A 12 -7.06 -0.59 0.97
C TYR A 12 -6.91 -1.42 -0.33
N PRO A 13 -7.35 -0.92 -1.49
CA PRO A 13 -7.15 -1.63 -2.76
C PRO A 13 -5.65 -1.72 -3.11
N VAL A 14 -5.26 -2.70 -3.92
CA VAL A 14 -3.91 -2.77 -4.51
C VAL A 14 -3.54 -1.42 -5.15
N GLY A 15 -2.35 -0.92 -4.83
CA GLY A 15 -1.83 0.38 -5.22
C GLY A 15 -2.23 1.55 -4.31
N MET A 16 -3.00 1.31 -3.24
CA MET A 16 -3.24 2.32 -2.21
C MET A 16 -1.95 2.61 -1.45
N LEU A 17 -1.54 3.87 -1.44
CA LEU A 17 -0.50 4.36 -0.54
C LEU A 17 -1.12 4.68 0.82
N CYS A 18 -0.54 4.15 1.87
CA CYS A 18 -0.95 4.32 3.26
C CYS A 18 0.16 4.99 4.08
N VAL A 19 -0.22 5.58 5.21
CA VAL A 19 0.68 5.92 6.32
C VAL A 19 0.42 4.94 7.46
N VAL A 20 1.50 4.39 8.03
CA VAL A 20 1.45 3.56 9.23
C VAL A 20 1.95 4.39 10.39
N GLU A 21 1.05 4.79 11.30
CA GLU A 21 1.37 5.79 12.34
C GLU A 21 2.20 5.21 13.50
N ARG A 22 2.35 3.88 13.57
CA ARG A 22 3.14 3.19 14.60
C ARG A 22 4.34 2.43 14.01
N PRO A 23 5.43 2.25 14.77
CA PRO A 23 6.59 1.49 14.29
C PRO A 23 6.24 0.02 14.04
N CYS A 24 6.65 -0.53 12.89
CA CYS A 24 6.43 -1.93 12.54
C CYS A 24 7.40 -2.38 11.45
N VAL A 25 7.67 -3.69 11.38
CA VAL A 25 8.45 -4.30 10.27
C VAL A 25 9.78 -3.57 10.01
N GLY A 26 10.47 -3.12 11.07
CA GLY A 26 11.74 -2.37 10.96
C GLY A 26 11.61 -0.94 10.41
N ASN A 27 10.41 -0.36 10.41
CA ASN A 27 10.13 1.02 10.01
C ASN A 27 9.71 1.88 11.21
N GLU A 28 10.02 3.17 11.14
CA GLU A 28 9.63 4.15 12.16
C GLU A 28 8.13 4.48 12.08
N ALA A 29 7.61 5.13 13.12
CA ALA A 29 6.26 5.69 13.09
C ALA A 29 6.06 6.68 11.93
N ASN A 30 4.84 6.76 11.40
CA ASN A 30 4.46 7.59 10.25
C ASN A 30 5.16 7.21 8.94
N SER A 31 5.56 5.95 8.79
CA SER A 31 6.15 5.46 7.54
C SER A 31 5.10 5.26 6.46
N PHE A 32 5.44 5.57 5.20
CA PHE A 32 4.61 5.20 4.07
C PHE A 32 4.71 3.71 3.78
N ALA A 33 3.62 3.13 3.29
CA ALA A 33 3.60 1.78 2.75
C ALA A 33 2.60 1.67 1.59
N LEU A 34 2.90 0.84 0.60
CA LEU A 34 2.04 0.60 -0.56
C LEU A 34 1.36 -0.76 -0.41
N VAL A 35 0.04 -0.81 -0.63
CA VAL A 35 -0.68 -2.08 -0.78
C VAL A 35 -0.27 -2.74 -2.09
N TYR A 36 0.31 -3.94 -2.04
CA TYR A 36 0.69 -4.69 -3.24
C TYR A 36 -0.18 -5.94 -3.46
N GLU A 37 -0.99 -6.35 -2.48
CA GLU A 37 -1.82 -7.54 -2.56
C GLU A 37 -3.06 -7.39 -1.65
N ASN A 38 -4.20 -7.88 -2.12
CA ASN A 38 -5.37 -8.16 -1.29
C ASN A 38 -5.60 -9.67 -1.27
N TYR A 39 -5.86 -10.25 -0.10
CA TYR A 39 -6.03 -11.69 0.06
C TYR A 39 -7.10 -12.04 1.10
N LEU A 40 -7.47 -13.33 1.15
CA LEU A 40 -8.39 -13.89 2.13
C LEU A 40 -7.65 -14.87 3.06
N LEU A 41 -7.55 -14.55 4.35
CA LEU A 41 -7.09 -15.49 5.38
C LEU A 41 -8.18 -16.53 5.65
N GLY A 42 -7.81 -17.81 5.54
CA GLY A 42 -8.73 -18.93 5.78
C GLY A 42 -9.97 -18.92 4.87
N GLY A 43 -9.94 -18.18 3.77
CA GLY A 43 -11.08 -17.99 2.86
C GLY A 43 -12.20 -17.11 3.40
N GLN A 44 -12.05 -16.50 4.58
CA GLN A 44 -13.15 -15.79 5.26
C GLN A 44 -12.78 -14.38 5.71
N HIS A 45 -11.52 -14.13 6.08
CA HIS A 45 -11.10 -12.83 6.62
C HIS A 45 -10.27 -12.07 5.60
N HIS A 46 -10.54 -10.77 5.47
CA HIS A 46 -9.80 -9.94 4.53
C HIS A 46 -8.43 -9.58 5.11
N GLY A 47 -7.41 -9.62 4.26
CA GLY A 47 -6.07 -9.12 4.56
C GLY A 47 -5.52 -8.32 3.39
N VAL A 48 -4.52 -7.47 3.68
CA VAL A 48 -3.74 -6.74 2.68
C VAL A 48 -2.27 -6.90 2.95
N SER A 49 -1.44 -6.88 1.91
CA SER A 49 0.02 -6.93 2.07
C SER A 49 0.60 -5.56 1.74
N LEU A 50 1.49 -5.07 2.60
CA LEU A 50 2.09 -3.75 2.53
C LEU A 50 3.59 -3.87 2.29
N ILE A 51 4.14 -3.07 1.37
CA ILE A 51 5.59 -2.92 1.16
C ILE A 51 6.03 -1.49 1.52
N PHE A 52 7.17 -1.38 2.19
CA PHE A 52 7.74 -0.13 2.72
C PHE A 52 8.90 0.38 1.85
N PRO A 53 9.29 1.67 1.98
CA PRO A 53 10.40 2.26 1.22
C PRO A 53 11.76 1.56 1.42
N ASN A 54 11.95 0.86 2.54
CA ASN A 54 13.17 0.09 2.82
C ASN A 54 13.13 -1.33 2.24
N GLY A 55 12.05 -1.71 1.55
CA GLY A 55 11.88 -3.03 0.94
C GLY A 55 11.32 -4.09 1.88
N ASN A 56 11.13 -3.77 3.16
CA ASN A 56 10.42 -4.67 4.06
C ASN A 56 8.93 -4.75 3.65
N TYR A 57 8.32 -5.89 3.89
CA TYR A 57 6.90 -6.12 3.62
C TYR A 57 6.31 -7.12 4.61
N ASP A 58 4.99 -7.04 4.81
CA ASP A 58 4.24 -8.01 5.62
C ASP A 58 2.74 -8.00 5.27
N GLY A 59 2.02 -9.02 5.73
CA GLY A 59 0.57 -9.13 5.68
C GLY A 59 -0.11 -8.50 6.90
N PHE A 60 -1.18 -7.75 6.65
CA PHE A 60 -1.96 -7.04 7.66
C PHE A 60 -3.41 -7.53 7.60
N SER A 61 -3.95 -7.95 8.74
CA SER A 61 -5.38 -8.14 8.95
C SER A 61 -6.07 -6.80 9.26
N GLU A 62 -7.40 -6.79 9.30
CA GLU A 62 -8.17 -5.61 9.74
C GLU A 62 -7.74 -5.11 11.13
N GLU A 63 -7.58 -6.03 12.09
CA GLU A 63 -7.10 -5.72 13.45
C GLU A 63 -5.66 -5.18 13.45
N CYS A 64 -4.80 -5.69 12.56
CA CYS A 64 -3.44 -5.16 12.39
C CYS A 64 -3.48 -3.70 11.89
N CYS A 65 -4.33 -3.42 10.89
CA CYS A 65 -4.52 -2.06 10.38
C CYS A 65 -5.04 -1.10 11.46
N GLU A 66 -5.98 -1.54 12.30
CA GLU A 66 -6.49 -0.73 13.41
C GLU A 66 -5.43 -0.48 14.49
N SER A 67 -4.77 -1.55 14.96
CA SER A 67 -3.79 -1.48 16.04
C SER A 67 -2.52 -0.70 15.67
N LEU A 68 -2.14 -0.70 14.39
CA LEU A 68 -1.01 0.09 13.86
C LEU A 68 -1.44 1.45 13.30
N SER A 69 -2.74 1.75 13.33
CA SER A 69 -3.32 3.01 12.83
C SER A 69 -2.88 3.29 11.39
N VAL A 70 -3.19 2.32 10.50
CA VAL A 70 -2.91 2.40 9.07
C VAL A 70 -3.97 3.28 8.41
N THR A 71 -3.55 4.40 7.83
CA THR A 71 -4.45 5.38 7.21
C THR A 71 -4.22 5.43 5.70
N PRO A 72 -5.24 5.22 4.85
CA PRO A 72 -5.10 5.36 3.40
C PRO A 72 -4.89 6.83 3.02
N VAL A 73 -3.94 7.10 2.13
CA VAL A 73 -3.55 8.46 1.71
C VAL A 73 -4.01 8.76 0.29
N LYS A 74 -3.59 7.93 -0.67
CA LYS A 74 -3.89 8.13 -2.10
C LYS A 74 -3.79 6.84 -2.89
N MET A 75 -4.68 6.68 -3.86
CA MET A 75 -4.60 5.61 -4.84
C MET A 75 -3.56 5.96 -5.90
N LEU A 76 -2.57 5.09 -6.10
CA LEU A 76 -1.56 5.21 -7.16
C LEU A 76 -1.91 4.28 -8.34
N ALA A 77 -2.52 4.86 -9.38
CA ALA A 77 -3.11 4.10 -10.49
C ALA A 77 -2.12 3.16 -11.22
N ASN A 78 -0.83 3.52 -11.26
CA ASN A 78 0.23 2.73 -11.86
C ASN A 78 0.53 1.41 -11.13
N TYR A 79 0.07 1.27 -9.88
CA TYR A 79 0.21 0.05 -9.10
C TYR A 79 -1.10 -0.73 -8.96
N SER A 80 -2.23 -0.20 -9.46
CA SER A 80 -3.55 -0.84 -9.29
C SER A 80 -3.69 -2.22 -9.93
N GLN A 81 -2.79 -2.55 -10.86
CA GLN A 81 -2.73 -3.82 -11.57
C GLN A 81 -1.45 -4.61 -11.22
N TYR A 82 -0.76 -4.27 -10.13
CA TYR A 82 0.38 -5.06 -9.69
C TYR A 82 -0.08 -6.49 -9.36
N ASP A 83 0.52 -7.47 -10.04
CA ASP A 83 0.21 -8.89 -9.89
C ASP A 83 1.31 -9.56 -9.08
N PHE A 84 1.05 -9.73 -7.79
CA PHE A 84 1.95 -10.44 -6.88
C PHE A 84 1.84 -11.95 -7.10
N LYS A 85 2.97 -12.59 -7.39
CA LYS A 85 3.05 -14.05 -7.57
C LYS A 85 3.76 -14.75 -6.42
N ASN A 86 4.82 -14.14 -5.89
CA ASN A 86 5.59 -14.63 -4.75
C ASN A 86 6.61 -13.59 -4.25
N ALA A 87 7.14 -13.85 -3.06
CA ALA A 87 8.17 -13.03 -2.42
C ALA A 87 9.46 -12.85 -3.26
N GLY A 88 9.84 -13.85 -4.06
CA GLY A 88 11.01 -13.77 -4.94
C GLY A 88 10.84 -12.73 -6.04
N GLN A 89 9.67 -12.72 -6.69
CA GLN A 89 9.29 -11.68 -7.65
C GLN A 89 9.25 -10.30 -6.97
N LEU A 90 8.61 -10.19 -5.81
CA LEU A 90 8.49 -8.92 -5.09
C LEU A 90 9.87 -8.32 -4.75
N ASN A 91 10.78 -9.15 -4.22
CA ASN A 91 12.16 -8.74 -3.94
C ASN A 91 12.90 -8.29 -5.20
N HIS A 92 12.76 -9.03 -6.30
CA HIS A 92 13.36 -8.66 -7.58
C HIS A 92 12.78 -7.32 -8.11
N ASP A 93 11.47 -7.15 -8.03
CA ASP A 93 10.76 -5.95 -8.45
C ASP A 93 11.14 -4.72 -7.62
N PHE A 94 11.33 -4.89 -6.31
CA PHE A 94 11.84 -3.84 -5.43
C PHE A 94 13.27 -3.46 -5.80
N ASN A 95 14.17 -4.44 -5.94
CA ASN A 95 15.58 -4.19 -6.22
C ASN A 95 15.84 -3.51 -7.57
N ARG A 96 14.91 -3.61 -8.53
CA ARG A 96 14.98 -2.89 -9.81
C ARG A 96 14.32 -1.50 -9.79
N GLY A 97 13.84 -1.05 -8.63
CA GLY A 97 13.24 0.28 -8.44
C GLY A 97 11.79 0.41 -8.87
N LEU A 98 11.02 -0.69 -8.97
CA LEU A 98 9.60 -0.61 -9.40
C LEU A 98 8.76 0.31 -8.50
N PHE A 99 9.07 0.33 -7.20
CA PHE A 99 8.30 1.06 -6.19
C PHE A 99 8.87 2.44 -5.85
N ASP A 100 9.96 2.89 -6.48
CA ASP A 100 10.63 4.15 -6.13
C ASP A 100 9.67 5.35 -6.24
N ASN A 101 8.82 5.34 -7.27
CA ASN A 101 7.82 6.39 -7.49
C ASN A 101 6.68 6.38 -6.47
N ALA A 102 6.45 5.27 -5.76
CA ALA A 102 5.43 5.20 -4.71
C ALA A 102 5.82 6.03 -3.48
N PHE A 103 7.13 6.16 -3.23
CA PHE A 103 7.68 6.71 -1.99
C PHE A 103 8.50 7.98 -2.18
N ASP A 104 8.49 8.58 -3.37
CA ASP A 104 9.20 9.82 -3.64
C ASP A 104 8.78 10.89 -2.61
N LYS A 105 9.73 11.21 -1.72
CA LYS A 105 9.58 12.09 -0.55
C LYS A 105 9.43 13.56 -0.94
N THR A 106 9.45 13.91 -2.22
CA THR A 106 9.37 15.31 -2.64
C THR A 106 7.98 15.92 -2.48
N GLY A 107 6.93 15.13 -2.22
CA GLY A 107 5.56 15.65 -2.14
C GLY A 107 5.07 16.32 -3.42
N LYS A 108 5.86 16.26 -4.50
CA LYS A 108 5.47 16.77 -5.81
C LYS A 108 4.67 15.69 -6.49
N VAL A 109 3.35 15.86 -6.41
CA VAL A 109 2.47 15.38 -7.46
C VAL A 109 3.07 15.89 -8.78
N HIS A 110 3.56 14.98 -9.62
CA HIS A 110 3.76 15.28 -11.03
C HIS A 110 2.36 15.56 -11.61
N THR A 111 1.90 16.80 -11.46
CA THR A 111 0.87 17.31 -12.35
C THR A 111 1.55 17.44 -13.69
N ASP A 112 1.19 16.58 -14.63
CA ASP A 112 1.44 16.79 -16.04
C ASP A 112 0.87 18.17 -16.41
N HIS A 113 1.71 19.21 -16.34
CA HIS A 113 1.45 20.47 -17.01
C HIS A 113 1.63 20.21 -18.50
N LYS A 114 0.59 19.61 -19.10
CA LYS A 114 0.33 19.80 -20.52
C LYS A 114 0.07 21.30 -20.72
N ASN A 115 1.11 21.98 -21.18
CA ASN A 115 0.99 23.23 -21.93
C ASN A 115 -0.09 23.09 -22.99
N ARG A 116 -1.26 23.68 -22.73
CA ARG A 116 -2.24 24.12 -23.73
C ARG A 116 -3.00 25.29 -23.09
N TYR A 117 -2.59 26.52 -23.37
CA TYR A 117 -3.15 27.40 -24.39
C TYR A 117 -2.17 28.55 -24.65
#